data_AF-A0A957NEZ0-F1
#
_entry.id   AF-A0A957NEZ0-F1
#
_cell.length_a   1.000
_cell.length_b   1.000
_cell.length_c   1.000
_cell.angle_alpha   90.00
_cell.angle_beta   90.00
_cell.angle_gamma   90.00
#
_symmetry.space_group_name_H-M   'P 1'
#
loop_
_entity.id
_entity.type
_entity.pdbx_description
1 polymer ?
#
loop_
_entity_poly.entity_id
_entity_poly.type
_entity_poly.pdbx_seq_one_letter_code
_entity_poly.pdbx_strand_id
1 'polypeptide(L)'
;MVKLHTLAEKDTILRTAFERLVNLGISPKWRNSTKPYTELREECKQLMTDANFVKELDAYLQKHIVLGRASEMFATYIAMAARAKWYEVSDDIRPITARGWFLGRWIPTFLIIDGPIGRFLCKGSSPLYLVLKDEYRRYPLLASARDFLSHDMFRRLRNGFGHWSFDWEVVGTESYFVTYDWETGACTARLHQEEADAFHIITYGLIEILDDVLISQRISVEEAA
;
A
#
# COMPACT_ATOMS: atom_id res chain seq x y z
N MET A 1 -9.83 7.12 -22.01
CA MET A 1 -9.23 8.27 -21.32
C MET A 1 -9.30 7.98 -19.82
N VAL A 2 -8.18 7.64 -19.18
CA VAL A 2 -8.15 7.39 -17.73
C VAL A 2 -8.35 8.75 -17.07
N LYS A 3 -9.48 8.94 -16.39
CA LYS A 3 -9.73 10.17 -15.64
C LYS A 3 -8.83 10.13 -14.41
N LEU A 4 -7.80 10.98 -14.37
CA LEU A 4 -6.96 11.12 -13.18
C LEU A 4 -7.85 11.64 -12.04
N HIS A 5 -7.83 10.95 -10.89
CA HIS A 5 -8.56 11.38 -9.71
C HIS A 5 -8.01 12.71 -9.19
N THR A 6 -8.90 13.65 -8.91
CA THR A 6 -8.58 14.90 -8.22
C THR A 6 -8.11 14.62 -6.78
N LEU A 7 -7.39 15.56 -6.15
CA LEU A 7 -6.95 15.41 -4.75
C LEU A 7 -8.14 15.17 -3.80
N ALA A 8 -9.26 15.87 -4.01
CA ALA A 8 -10.46 15.71 -3.19
C ALA A 8 -11.11 14.32 -3.34
N GLU A 9 -11.08 13.75 -4.55
CA GLU A 9 -11.53 12.38 -4.80
C GLU A 9 -10.62 11.38 -4.08
N LYS A 10 -9.29 11.56 -4.14
CA LYS A 10 -8.32 10.71 -3.45
C LYS A 10 -8.44 10.77 -1.93
N ASP A 11 -8.65 11.96 -1.38
CA ASP A 11 -8.93 12.15 0.06
C ASP A 11 -10.20 11.39 0.49
N THR A 12 -11.25 11.45 -0.33
CA THR A 12 -12.51 10.74 -0.07
C THR A 12 -12.30 9.22 -0.14
N ILE A 13 -11.62 8.72 -1.17
CA ILE A 13 -11.33 7.30 -1.36
C ILE A 13 -10.52 6.75 -0.17
N LEU A 14 -9.45 7.45 0.23
CA LEU A 14 -8.63 7.02 1.36
C LEU A 14 -9.43 7.03 2.66
N ARG A 15 -10.21 8.09 2.93
CA ARG A 15 -11.06 8.14 4.14
C ARG A 15 -12.01 6.96 4.22
N THR A 16 -12.72 6.66 3.13
CA THR A 16 -13.63 5.50 3.05
C THR A 16 -12.87 4.20 3.29
N ALA A 17 -11.65 4.04 2.77
CA ALA A 17 -10.84 2.86 3.01
C ALA A 17 -10.44 2.73 4.50
N PHE A 18 -10.04 3.82 5.17
CA PHE A 18 -9.76 3.77 6.62
C PHE A 18 -10.98 3.41 7.44
N GLU A 19 -12.15 3.93 7.09
CA GLU A 19 -13.42 3.59 7.75
C GLU A 19 -13.67 2.08 7.74
N ARG A 20 -13.30 1.38 6.66
CA ARG A 20 -13.41 -0.09 6.57
C ARG A 20 -12.47 -0.83 7.52
N LEU A 21 -11.34 -0.24 7.91
CA LEU A 21 -10.35 -0.88 8.77
C LEU A 21 -10.46 -0.50 10.25
N VAL A 22 -11.41 0.36 10.63
CA VAL A 22 -11.57 0.87 12.01
C VAL A 22 -11.71 -0.27 13.02
N ASN A 23 -12.53 -1.27 12.70
CA ASN A 23 -12.79 -2.40 13.61
C ASN A 23 -11.59 -3.33 13.78
N LEU A 24 -10.59 -3.24 12.89
CA LEU A 24 -9.36 -4.01 12.95
C LEU A 24 -8.27 -3.32 13.79
N GLY A 25 -8.56 -2.17 14.41
CA GLY A 25 -7.61 -1.41 15.22
C GLY A 25 -6.58 -0.63 14.40
N ILE A 26 -6.81 -0.48 13.09
CA ILE A 26 -5.85 0.09 12.16
C ILE A 26 -6.04 1.61 12.05
N SER A 27 -4.98 2.34 12.42
CA SER A 27 -4.75 3.79 12.19
C SER A 27 -5.78 4.77 12.79
N PRO A 28 -5.69 5.07 14.10
CA PRO A 28 -6.52 6.10 14.72
C PRO A 28 -6.20 7.53 14.24
N LYS A 29 -5.03 7.80 13.64
CA LYS A 29 -4.60 9.16 13.27
C LYS A 29 -5.05 9.57 11.87
N TRP A 30 -4.95 8.70 10.86
CA TRP A 30 -5.49 9.00 9.51
C TRP A 30 -7.01 9.15 9.56
N ARG A 31 -7.69 8.42 10.46
CA ARG A 31 -9.12 8.55 10.72
C ARG A 31 -9.54 9.97 11.08
N ASN A 32 -8.69 10.71 11.80
CA ASN A 32 -9.03 12.08 12.23
C ASN A 32 -8.71 13.13 11.15
N SER A 33 -8.03 12.73 10.07
CA SER A 33 -7.75 13.61 8.94
C SER A 33 -8.98 13.73 8.06
N THR A 34 -9.36 14.96 7.72
CA THR A 34 -10.40 15.21 6.72
C THR A 34 -9.87 15.11 5.29
N LYS A 35 -8.53 15.15 5.14
CA LYS A 35 -7.82 15.15 3.86
C LYS A 35 -6.56 14.27 3.93
N PRO A 36 -6.71 12.96 4.15
CA PRO A 36 -5.58 12.07 4.45
C PRO A 36 -4.55 11.98 3.32
N TYR A 37 -4.98 12.01 2.05
CA TYR A 37 -4.06 12.01 0.91
C TYR A 37 -3.27 13.32 0.87
N THR A 38 -3.98 14.44 0.95
CA THR A 38 -3.38 15.77 0.84
C THR A 38 -2.43 16.04 2.00
N GLU A 39 -2.86 15.79 3.24
CA GLU A 39 -2.04 16.03 4.44
C GLU A 39 -0.80 15.14 4.47
N LEU A 40 -0.92 13.86 4.10
CA LEU A 40 0.24 12.96 3.99
C LEU A 40 1.24 13.45 2.94
N ARG A 41 0.73 13.91 1.78
CA ARG A 41 1.57 14.50 0.73
C ARG A 41 2.27 15.77 1.20
N GLU A 42 1.60 16.62 1.96
CA GLU A 42 2.23 17.81 2.55
C GLU A 42 3.27 17.45 3.61
N GLU A 43 3.07 16.42 4.43
CA GLU A 43 4.13 15.92 5.34
C GLU A 43 5.38 15.47 4.56
N CYS A 44 5.21 14.74 3.45
CA CYS A 44 6.33 14.38 2.57
C CYS A 44 7.05 15.63 2.04
N LYS A 45 6.31 16.63 1.57
CA LYS A 45 6.92 17.88 1.07
C LYS A 45 7.64 18.64 2.16
N GLN A 46 7.10 18.67 3.37
CA GLN A 46 7.73 19.31 4.52
C GLN A 46 9.05 18.63 4.87
N LEU A 47 9.11 17.30 4.85
CA LEU A 47 10.38 16.56 5.00
C LEU A 47 11.41 16.97 3.94
N MET A 48 10.98 17.16 2.70
CA MET A 48 11.86 17.59 1.61
C MET A 48 12.40 19.03 1.77
N THR A 49 11.97 19.78 2.77
CA THR A 49 12.59 21.08 3.11
C THR A 49 13.81 20.96 4.03
N ASP A 50 14.03 19.78 4.64
CA ASP A 50 15.21 19.49 5.45
C ASP A 50 16.38 19.03 4.57
N ALA A 51 17.42 19.88 4.48
CA ALA A 51 18.59 19.62 3.65
C ALA A 51 19.38 18.36 4.06
N ASN A 52 19.40 18.01 5.35
CA ASN A 52 20.10 16.81 5.82
C ASN A 52 19.33 15.56 5.40
N PHE A 53 18.02 15.55 5.61
CA PHE A 53 17.16 14.47 5.16
C PHE A 53 17.28 14.25 3.65
N VAL A 54 17.20 15.33 2.86
CA VAL A 54 17.32 15.27 1.40
C VAL A 54 18.65 14.63 0.98
N LYS A 55 19.77 15.05 1.57
CA LYS A 55 21.09 14.49 1.28
C LYS A 55 21.16 12.99 1.60
N GLU A 56 20.62 12.57 2.74
CA GLU A 56 20.60 11.15 3.12
C GLU A 56 19.66 10.33 2.23
N LEU A 57 18.53 10.91 1.82
CA LEU A 57 17.60 10.31 0.88
C LEU A 57 18.26 10.10 -0.49
N ASP A 58 18.92 11.11 -1.04
CA ASP A 58 19.64 11.02 -2.32
C ASP A 58 20.67 9.88 -2.29
N ALA A 59 21.50 9.83 -1.24
CA ALA A 59 22.49 8.76 -1.05
C ALA A 59 21.84 7.37 -0.91
N TYR A 60 20.70 7.29 -0.22
CA TYR A 60 19.95 6.04 -0.10
C TYR A 60 19.39 5.58 -1.46
N LEU A 61 18.79 6.49 -2.24
CA LEU A 61 18.21 6.19 -3.55
C LEU A 61 19.28 5.75 -4.56
N GLN A 62 20.44 6.39 -4.58
CA GLN A 62 21.59 5.98 -5.42
C GLN A 62 22.08 4.57 -5.09
N LYS A 63 22.07 4.19 -3.81
CA LYS A 63 22.43 2.83 -3.39
C LYS A 63 21.31 1.82 -3.70
N HIS A 64 20.07 2.27 -3.72
CA HIS A 64 18.87 1.44 -3.84
C HIS A 64 18.06 1.78 -5.10
N ILE A 65 18.74 1.84 -6.25
CA ILE A 65 18.18 2.22 -7.57
C ILE A 65 16.91 1.46 -7.97
N VAL A 66 16.69 0.26 -7.42
CA VAL A 66 15.52 -0.57 -7.71
C VAL A 66 14.23 0.02 -7.11
N LEU A 67 14.32 0.97 -6.16
CA LEU A 67 13.15 1.52 -5.50
C LEU A 67 12.18 2.21 -6.47
N GLY A 68 12.67 3.09 -7.36
CA GLY A 68 11.83 3.73 -8.38
C GLY A 68 11.20 2.71 -9.33
N ARG A 69 12.00 1.76 -9.83
CA ARG A 69 11.51 0.66 -10.68
C ARG A 69 10.46 -0.19 -9.98
N ALA A 70 10.58 -0.40 -8.68
CA ALA A 70 9.61 -1.16 -7.90
C ALA A 70 8.27 -0.42 -7.80
N SER A 71 8.28 0.90 -7.60
CA SER A 71 7.06 1.73 -7.64
C SER A 71 6.37 1.67 -9.01
N GLU A 72 7.13 1.83 -10.09
CA GLU A 72 6.61 1.75 -11.46
C GLU A 72 6.03 0.36 -11.77
N MET A 73 6.74 -0.71 -11.38
CA MET A 73 6.28 -2.08 -11.58
C MET A 73 5.06 -2.40 -10.74
N PHE A 74 4.94 -1.85 -9.53
CA PHE A 74 3.74 -1.97 -8.71
C PHE A 74 2.52 -1.37 -9.42
N ALA A 75 2.65 -0.12 -9.92
CA ALA A 75 1.59 0.53 -10.69
C ALA A 75 1.27 -0.22 -11.99
N THR A 76 2.29 -0.71 -12.70
CA THR A 76 2.15 -1.52 -13.91
C THR A 76 1.36 -2.80 -13.67
N TYR A 77 1.71 -3.53 -12.61
CA TYR A 77 1.01 -4.77 -12.24
C TYR A 77 -0.47 -4.51 -11.98
N ILE A 78 -0.79 -3.45 -11.22
CA ILE A 78 -2.17 -3.10 -10.89
C ILE A 78 -2.94 -2.69 -12.15
N ALA A 79 -2.33 -1.90 -13.03
CA ALA A 79 -2.94 -1.52 -14.29
C ALA A 79 -3.23 -2.76 -15.16
N MET A 80 -2.31 -3.74 -15.21
CA MET A 80 -2.53 -5.00 -15.92
C MET A 80 -3.69 -5.80 -15.32
N ALA A 81 -3.71 -5.99 -14.01
CA ALA A 81 -4.79 -6.70 -13.33
C ALA A 81 -6.14 -6.00 -13.55
N ALA A 82 -6.19 -4.66 -13.50
CA ALA A 82 -7.39 -3.87 -13.74
C ALA A 82 -7.95 -4.02 -15.16
N ARG A 83 -7.13 -4.36 -16.17
CA ARG A 83 -7.59 -4.59 -17.55
C ARG A 83 -8.36 -5.90 -17.74
N ALA A 84 -8.27 -6.84 -16.81
CA ALA A 84 -9.05 -8.07 -16.91
C ALA A 84 -10.54 -7.76 -16.69
N LYS A 85 -11.32 -7.86 -17.77
CA LYS A 85 -12.74 -7.54 -17.79
C LYS A 85 -13.56 -8.73 -17.32
N TRP A 86 -13.48 -9.01 -16.03
CA TRP A 86 -14.17 -10.15 -15.41
C TRP A 86 -15.68 -10.15 -15.66
N TYR A 87 -16.30 -8.99 -15.93
CA TYR A 87 -17.72 -8.86 -16.23
C TYR A 87 -18.10 -9.27 -17.67
N GLU A 88 -17.15 -9.42 -18.59
CA GLU A 88 -17.40 -9.80 -19.99
C GLU A 88 -17.40 -11.33 -20.21
N VAL A 89 -17.11 -12.13 -19.18
CA VAL A 89 -17.17 -13.60 -19.25
C VAL A 89 -18.60 -14.11 -19.00
N SER A 90 -18.85 -15.38 -19.36
CA SER A 90 -20.15 -16.02 -19.11
C SER A 90 -20.52 -16.03 -17.62
N ASP A 91 -21.82 -16.00 -17.33
CA ASP A 91 -22.35 -15.95 -15.95
C ASP A 91 -21.76 -17.08 -15.07
N ASP A 92 -21.59 -18.28 -15.62
CA ASP A 92 -21.10 -19.46 -14.92
C ASP A 92 -19.67 -19.30 -14.34
N ILE A 93 -18.79 -18.56 -15.03
CA ILE A 93 -17.39 -18.38 -14.63
C ILE A 93 -17.09 -16.97 -14.11
N ARG A 94 -18.07 -16.06 -14.18
CA ARG A 94 -17.92 -14.67 -13.72
C ARG A 94 -17.51 -14.57 -12.25
N PRO A 95 -18.10 -15.33 -11.30
CA PRO A 95 -17.68 -15.26 -9.90
C PRO A 95 -16.23 -15.72 -9.68
N ILE A 96 -15.77 -16.73 -10.42
CA ILE A 96 -14.38 -17.22 -10.35
C ILE A 96 -13.43 -16.17 -10.91
N THR A 97 -13.78 -15.60 -12.07
CA THR A 97 -12.97 -14.58 -12.75
C THR A 97 -12.90 -13.29 -11.93
N ALA A 98 -14.00 -12.89 -11.29
CA ALA A 98 -14.03 -11.74 -10.38
C ALA A 98 -13.08 -11.94 -9.20
N ARG A 99 -13.10 -13.11 -8.54
CA ARG A 99 -12.16 -13.42 -7.46
C ARG A 99 -10.70 -13.38 -7.93
N GLY A 100 -10.41 -13.97 -9.09
CA GLY A 100 -9.08 -13.88 -9.70
C GLY A 100 -8.64 -12.44 -9.98
N TRP A 101 -9.57 -11.57 -10.37
CA TRP A 101 -9.31 -10.14 -10.58
C TRP A 101 -8.96 -9.41 -9.28
N PHE A 102 -9.70 -9.64 -8.19
CA PHE A 102 -9.39 -9.08 -6.86
C PHE A 102 -8.04 -9.59 -6.35
N LEU A 103 -7.86 -10.91 -6.33
CA LEU A 103 -6.63 -11.56 -5.85
C LEU A 103 -5.41 -11.06 -6.63
N GLY A 104 -5.52 -10.97 -7.95
CA GLY A 104 -4.47 -10.42 -8.80
C GLY A 104 -4.03 -9.04 -8.30
N ARG A 105 -4.94 -8.09 -8.14
CA ARG A 105 -4.60 -6.73 -7.68
C ARG A 105 -3.99 -6.69 -6.27
N TRP A 106 -4.37 -7.61 -5.40
CA TRP A 106 -3.92 -7.65 -4.01
C TRP A 106 -2.53 -8.27 -3.82
N ILE A 107 -2.10 -9.20 -4.67
CA ILE A 107 -0.76 -9.84 -4.58
C ILE A 107 0.37 -8.82 -4.36
N PRO A 108 0.57 -7.81 -5.23
CA PRO A 108 1.69 -6.87 -5.05
C PRO A 108 1.55 -6.03 -3.78
N THR A 109 0.33 -5.81 -3.30
CA THR A 109 0.04 -5.04 -2.08
C THR A 109 0.61 -5.75 -0.86
N PHE A 110 0.26 -7.02 -0.67
CA PHE A 110 0.64 -7.73 0.55
C PHE A 110 2.10 -8.19 0.53
N LEU A 111 2.71 -8.33 -0.65
CA LEU A 111 4.14 -8.64 -0.79
C LEU A 111 5.05 -7.41 -0.68
N ILE A 112 4.50 -6.20 -0.55
CA ILE A 112 5.29 -4.97 -0.58
C ILE A 112 6.27 -4.84 0.59
N ILE A 113 5.96 -5.44 1.74
CA ILE A 113 6.75 -5.32 2.97
C ILE A 113 8.19 -5.81 2.77
N ASP A 114 8.37 -6.91 2.03
CA ASP A 114 9.71 -7.48 1.81
C ASP A 114 10.49 -6.79 0.70
N GLY A 115 9.76 -6.08 -0.16
CA GLY A 115 10.27 -5.38 -1.32
C GLY A 115 11.00 -4.07 -0.98
N PRO A 116 11.54 -3.39 -2.01
CA PRO A 116 12.23 -2.12 -1.83
C PRO A 116 11.39 -1.05 -1.12
N ILE A 117 10.10 -0.96 -1.44
CA ILE A 117 9.18 0.04 -0.87
C ILE A 117 8.94 -0.22 0.63
N GLY A 118 8.63 -1.46 1.01
CA GLY A 118 8.47 -1.82 2.42
C GLY A 118 9.74 -1.59 3.22
N ARG A 119 10.91 -1.90 2.65
CA ARG A 119 12.21 -1.61 3.26
C ARG A 119 12.47 -0.11 3.42
N PHE A 120 12.09 0.70 2.45
CA PHE A 120 12.21 2.16 2.55
C PHE A 120 11.34 2.74 3.68
N LEU A 121 10.15 2.19 3.92
CA LEU A 121 9.28 2.69 5.00
C LEU A 121 9.63 2.13 6.38
N CYS A 122 10.01 0.85 6.45
CA CYS A 122 10.01 0.10 7.72
C CYS A 122 11.39 -0.35 8.20
N LYS A 123 12.45 -0.25 7.39
CA LYS A 123 13.77 -0.77 7.76
C LYS A 123 14.67 0.29 8.38
N GLY A 124 15.38 -0.09 9.45
CA GLY A 124 16.30 0.76 10.21
C GLY A 124 17.39 1.52 9.43
N SER A 125 17.71 1.08 8.21
CA SER A 125 18.71 1.73 7.35
C SER A 125 18.13 2.81 6.43
N SER A 126 16.80 2.99 6.42
CA SER A 126 16.16 4.02 5.59
C SER A 126 16.17 5.37 6.31
N PRO A 127 16.54 6.48 5.62
CA PRO A 127 16.45 7.81 6.20
C PRO A 127 15.02 8.16 6.61
N LEU A 128 14.02 7.71 5.86
CA LEU A 128 12.61 7.90 6.21
C LEU A 128 12.26 7.18 7.52
N TYR A 129 12.72 5.94 7.70
CA TYR A 129 12.48 5.22 8.95
C TYR A 129 13.14 5.92 10.15
N LEU A 130 14.38 6.38 9.99
CA LEU A 130 15.14 7.06 11.04
C LEU A 130 14.43 8.34 11.49
N VAL A 131 14.03 9.19 10.54
CA VAL A 131 13.27 10.41 10.85
C VAL A 131 11.94 10.10 11.53
N LEU A 132 11.18 9.11 11.04
CA LEU A 132 9.89 8.75 11.63
C LEU A 132 10.01 8.05 13.00
N LYS A 133 11.19 7.57 13.37
CA LYS A 133 11.46 7.04 14.71
C LYS A 133 11.63 8.17 15.72
N ASP A 134 12.35 9.22 15.35
CA ASP A 134 12.74 10.31 16.26
C ASP A 134 11.73 11.47 16.26
N GLU A 135 11.05 11.70 15.12
CA GLU A 135 10.15 12.84 14.90
C GLU A 135 8.68 12.42 14.67
N TYR A 136 8.25 11.31 15.28
CA TYR A 136 6.88 10.77 15.15
C TYR A 136 5.77 11.83 15.32
N ARG A 137 5.95 12.77 16.25
CA ARG A 137 4.95 13.82 16.53
C ARG A 137 4.88 14.89 15.44
N ARG A 138 5.96 15.10 14.68
CA ARG A 138 6.04 16.10 13.61
C ARG A 138 5.43 15.60 12.31
N TYR A 139 5.53 14.29 12.06
CA TYR A 139 4.99 13.64 10.85
C TYR A 139 4.02 12.49 11.20
N PRO A 140 2.89 12.81 11.87
CA PRO A 140 1.98 11.79 12.39
C PRO A 140 1.33 10.93 11.32
N LEU A 141 1.04 11.43 10.12
CA LEU A 141 0.45 10.62 9.05
C LEU A 141 1.49 9.69 8.43
N LEU A 142 2.71 10.16 8.15
CA LEU A 142 3.78 9.29 7.67
C LEU A 142 4.14 8.21 8.67
N ALA A 143 4.21 8.55 9.96
CA ALA A 143 4.48 7.56 10.99
C ALA A 143 3.35 6.52 11.09
N SER A 144 2.09 6.95 10.94
CA SER A 144 0.95 6.04 10.86
C SER A 144 0.98 5.16 9.59
N ALA A 145 1.55 5.65 8.49
CA ALA A 145 1.76 4.88 7.26
C ALA A 145 2.73 3.70 7.48
N ARG A 146 3.84 3.97 8.18
CA ARG A 146 4.80 2.95 8.62
C ARG A 146 4.13 1.93 9.54
N ASP A 147 3.35 2.40 10.50
CA ASP A 147 2.66 1.55 11.48
C ASP A 147 1.59 0.69 10.81
N PHE A 148 0.90 1.21 9.79
CA PHE A 148 -0.05 0.46 8.96
C PHE A 148 0.61 -0.75 8.27
N LEU A 149 1.75 -0.56 7.60
CA LEU A 149 2.50 -1.67 6.98
C LEU A 149 3.13 -2.61 8.01
N SER A 150 3.33 -2.13 9.24
CA SER A 150 3.87 -2.94 10.34
C SER A 150 2.79 -3.66 11.14
N HIS A 151 1.50 -3.42 10.85
CA HIS A 151 0.39 -3.97 11.59
C HIS A 151 0.32 -5.50 11.47
N ASP A 152 0.00 -6.18 12.58
CA ASP A 152 -0.02 -7.65 12.64
C ASP A 152 -0.96 -8.26 11.59
N MET A 153 -2.12 -7.65 11.37
CA MET A 153 -3.05 -8.10 10.32
C MET A 153 -2.40 -8.05 8.93
N PHE A 154 -1.71 -6.95 8.58
CA PHE A 154 -1.03 -6.82 7.29
C PHE A 154 0.02 -7.92 7.14
N ARG A 155 0.82 -8.18 8.19
CA ARG A 155 1.85 -9.22 8.19
C ARG A 155 1.28 -10.63 8.03
N ARG A 156 0.15 -10.94 8.68
CA ARG A 156 -0.55 -12.23 8.49
C ARG A 156 -1.02 -12.40 7.05
N LEU A 157 -1.58 -11.35 6.45
CA LEU A 157 -1.98 -11.36 5.04
C LEU A 157 -0.77 -11.55 4.12
N ARG A 158 0.31 -10.80 4.36
CA ARG A 158 1.58 -10.98 3.66
C ARG A 158 2.06 -12.43 3.71
N ASN A 159 2.00 -13.08 4.87
CA ASN A 159 2.45 -14.48 5.00
C ASN A 159 1.55 -15.42 4.19
N GLY A 160 0.23 -15.21 4.24
CA GLY A 160 -0.73 -15.92 3.39
C GLY A 160 -0.34 -15.83 1.91
N PHE A 161 -0.14 -14.62 1.39
CA PHE A 161 0.28 -14.40 0.00
C PHE A 161 1.68 -14.98 -0.29
N GLY A 162 2.64 -14.80 0.61
CA GLY A 162 4.03 -15.25 0.44
C GLY A 162 4.17 -16.78 0.35
N HIS A 163 3.30 -17.52 1.02
CA HIS A 163 3.28 -18.99 0.99
C HIS A 163 2.19 -19.56 0.09
N TRP A 164 1.42 -18.72 -0.61
CA TRP A 164 0.23 -19.14 -1.35
C TRP A 164 -0.76 -19.94 -0.48
N SER A 165 -0.88 -19.54 0.79
CA SER A 165 -1.67 -20.20 1.83
C SER A 165 -2.91 -19.35 2.15
N PHE A 166 -3.79 -19.20 1.15
CA PHE A 166 -5.01 -18.42 1.27
C PHE A 166 -6.17 -19.05 0.49
N ASP A 167 -7.39 -18.67 0.86
CA ASP A 167 -8.62 -19.08 0.20
C ASP A 167 -9.64 -17.93 0.17
N TRP A 168 -10.69 -18.11 -0.63
CA TRP A 168 -11.82 -17.21 -0.74
C TRP A 168 -13.12 -17.91 -0.36
N GLU A 169 -13.64 -17.56 0.82
CA GLU A 169 -14.92 -18.04 1.32
C GLU A 169 -16.07 -17.13 0.87
N VAL A 170 -17.19 -17.73 0.49
CA VAL A 170 -18.45 -17.02 0.26
C VAL A 170 -19.46 -17.51 1.27
N VAL A 171 -19.95 -16.61 2.13
CA VAL A 171 -20.94 -16.92 3.17
C VAL A 171 -22.18 -16.08 2.92
N GLY A 172 -23.21 -16.71 2.34
CA GLY A 172 -24.38 -15.99 1.84
C GLY A 172 -24.01 -15.07 0.69
N THR A 173 -24.20 -13.76 0.88
CA THR A 173 -23.82 -12.71 -0.08
C THR A 173 -22.45 -12.10 0.20
N GLU A 174 -21.84 -12.43 1.34
CA GLU A 174 -20.59 -11.83 1.79
C GLU A 174 -19.38 -12.63 1.30
N SER A 175 -18.30 -11.92 0.97
CA SER A 175 -17.06 -12.52 0.51
C SER A 175 -15.95 -12.28 1.51
N TYR A 176 -15.24 -13.35 1.87
CA TYR A 176 -14.15 -13.30 2.83
C TYR A 176 -12.87 -13.85 2.22
N PHE A 177 -11.79 -13.12 2.45
CA PHE A 177 -10.44 -13.58 2.21
C PHE A 177 -9.90 -14.23 3.48
N VAL A 178 -9.36 -15.43 3.38
CA VAL A 178 -8.86 -16.20 4.52
C VAL A 178 -7.41 -16.59 4.25
N THR A 179 -6.55 -16.43 5.24
CA THR A 179 -5.17 -16.90 5.19
C THR A 179 -4.93 -17.99 6.22
N TYR A 180 -3.99 -18.86 5.92
CA TYR A 180 -3.64 -20.01 6.73
C TYR A 180 -2.16 -19.97 7.09
N ASP A 181 -1.82 -20.56 8.21
CA ASP A 181 -0.44 -20.90 8.53
C ASP A 181 -0.02 -22.10 7.68
N TRP A 182 1.10 -21.98 6.97
CA TRP A 182 1.49 -22.99 5.98
C TRP A 182 1.89 -24.33 6.63
N GLU A 183 2.39 -24.31 7.87
CA GLU A 183 2.90 -25.50 8.57
C GLU A 183 1.77 -26.27 9.25
N THR A 184 0.83 -25.54 9.84
CA THR A 184 -0.24 -26.11 10.68
C THR A 184 -1.60 -26.17 9.99
N GLY A 185 -1.79 -25.41 8.90
CA GLY A 185 -3.09 -25.23 8.24
C GLY A 185 -4.09 -24.40 9.06
N ALA A 186 -3.68 -23.83 10.20
CA ALA A 186 -4.57 -23.04 11.05
C ALA A 186 -4.93 -21.71 10.38
N CYS A 187 -6.20 -21.29 10.48
CA CYS A 187 -6.62 -19.97 10.02
C CYS A 187 -5.88 -18.87 10.80
N THR A 188 -5.17 -18.00 10.09
CA THR A 188 -4.37 -16.91 10.68
C THR A 188 -5.07 -15.57 10.60
N ALA A 189 -5.84 -15.33 9.54
CA ALA A 189 -6.66 -14.15 9.36
C ALA A 189 -7.88 -14.46 8.48
N ARG A 190 -8.97 -13.72 8.72
CA ARG A 190 -10.18 -13.74 7.93
C ARG A 190 -10.69 -12.30 7.83
N LEU A 191 -10.77 -11.78 6.61
CA LEU A 191 -11.19 -10.41 6.34
C LEU A 191 -12.33 -10.40 5.33
N HIS A 192 -13.23 -9.45 5.49
CA HIS A 192 -14.20 -9.14 4.46
C HIS A 192 -13.50 -8.60 3.21
N GLN A 193 -14.05 -8.85 2.02
CA GLN A 193 -13.49 -8.37 0.75
C GLN A 193 -13.25 -6.85 0.78
N GLU A 194 -14.20 -6.07 1.31
CA GLU A 194 -14.08 -4.62 1.41
C GLU A 194 -12.91 -4.17 2.32
N GLU A 195 -12.56 -4.96 3.33
CA GLU A 195 -11.40 -4.70 4.19
C GLU A 195 -10.10 -5.00 3.43
N ALA A 196 -10.04 -6.10 2.69
CA ALA A 196 -8.89 -6.41 1.83
C ALA A 196 -8.69 -5.35 0.73
N ASP A 197 -9.77 -4.88 0.11
CA ASP A 197 -9.73 -3.75 -0.82
C ASP A 197 -9.28 -2.45 -0.14
N ALA A 198 -9.68 -2.21 1.11
CA ALA A 198 -9.22 -1.04 1.86
C ALA A 198 -7.70 -1.08 2.13
N PHE A 199 -7.14 -2.24 2.50
CA PHE A 199 -5.69 -2.40 2.59
C PHE A 199 -4.99 -2.04 1.27
N HIS A 200 -5.51 -2.57 0.15
CA HIS A 200 -4.99 -2.29 -1.19
C HIS A 200 -5.04 -0.80 -1.55
N ILE A 201 -6.17 -0.14 -1.34
CA ILE A 201 -6.37 1.28 -1.63
C ILE A 201 -5.41 2.15 -0.83
N ILE A 202 -5.26 1.88 0.47
CA ILE A 202 -4.37 2.63 1.36
C ILE A 202 -2.92 2.46 0.94
N THR A 203 -2.49 1.21 0.70
CA THR A 203 -1.13 0.92 0.23
C THR A 203 -0.85 1.59 -1.12
N TYR A 204 -1.80 1.55 -2.07
CA TYR A 204 -1.65 2.22 -3.36
C TYR A 204 -1.47 3.73 -3.20
N GLY A 205 -2.35 4.38 -2.43
CA GLY A 205 -2.26 5.83 -2.20
C GLY A 205 -0.97 6.23 -1.50
N LEU A 206 -0.49 5.42 -0.56
CA LEU A 206 0.80 5.63 0.11
C LEU A 206 1.96 5.59 -0.90
N ILE A 207 2.03 4.55 -1.74
CA ILE A 207 3.09 4.40 -2.73
C ILE A 207 3.04 5.56 -3.72
N GLU A 208 1.85 5.92 -4.19
CA GLU A 208 1.67 7.03 -5.12
C GLU A 208 2.22 8.35 -4.54
N ILE A 209 1.98 8.64 -3.26
CA ILE A 209 2.50 9.84 -2.61
C ILE A 209 4.02 9.80 -2.43
N LEU A 210 4.56 8.66 -2.00
CA LEU A 210 6.01 8.49 -1.83
C LEU A 210 6.72 8.58 -3.18
N ASP A 211 6.13 8.03 -4.22
CA ASP A 211 6.66 8.10 -5.58
C ASP A 211 6.69 9.53 -6.10
N ASP A 212 5.55 10.23 -6.00
CA ASP A 212 5.37 11.61 -6.46
C ASP A 212 6.32 12.60 -5.77
N VAL A 213 6.60 12.43 -4.47
CA VAL A 213 7.33 13.43 -3.67
C VAL A 213 8.76 13.02 -3.33
N LEU A 214 9.01 11.75 -3.02
CA LEU A 214 10.30 11.30 -2.46
C LEU A 214 11.16 10.49 -3.43
N ILE A 215 10.56 9.78 -4.40
CA ILE A 215 11.30 8.80 -5.22
C ILE A 215 11.53 9.32 -6.65
N SER A 216 10.47 9.53 -7.44
CA SER A 216 10.58 9.73 -8.91
C SER A 216 11.11 11.11 -9.32
N GLN A 217 10.92 12.14 -8.49
CA GLN A 217 11.48 13.48 -8.75
C GLN A 217 13.01 13.52 -8.72
N ARG A 218 13.66 12.46 -8.25
CA ARG A 218 15.09 12.43 -7.93
C ARG A 218 15.88 11.47 -8.81
N ILE A 219 15.23 10.41 -9.31
CA ILE A 219 15.82 9.46 -10.26
C ILE A 219 15.90 10.06 -11.67
N SER A 220 14.97 10.94 -12.03
CA SER A 220 14.90 11.60 -13.35
C SER A 220 15.98 12.66 -13.61
N VAL A 221 16.74 13.08 -12.60
CA VAL A 221 17.84 14.06 -12.76
C VAL A 221 19.12 13.42 -13.29
N GLU A 222 19.33 12.11 -13.07
CA GLU A 222 20.55 11.42 -13.51
C GLU A 222 20.45 10.81 -14.92
N GLU A 223 19.26 10.54 -15.46
CA GLU A 223 19.11 10.10 -16.86
C GLU A 223 19.22 11.25 -17.87
N ALA A 224 19.27 12.50 -17.40
CA ALA A 224 19.41 13.71 -18.20
C ALA A 224 20.79 14.39 -18.08
N ALA A 225 21.73 13.81 -17.33
CA ALA A 225 23.11 14.28 -17.14
C ALA A 225 24.13 13.31 -17.76
#